data_AF-A0A955W4B1-F1
#
_entry.id   AF-A0A955W4B1-F1
#
_cell.length_a   1.000
_cell.length_b   1.000
_cell.length_c   1.000
_cell.angle_alpha   90.00
_cell.angle_beta   90.00
_cell.angle_gamma   90.00
#
_symmetry.space_group_name_H-M   'P 1'
#
loop_
_entity.id
_entity.type
_entity.pdbx_description
1 polymer ?
#
loop_
_entity_poly.entity_id
_entity_poly.type
_entity_poly.pdbx_seq_one_letter_code
_entity_poly.pdbx_strand_id
1 'polypeptide(L)'
;MSQVRASHILLMYAGSARSTATRSKEDAARLIGELKTQVDQGADFAALAKAHSDCPSGGSGGDLGAFGRGSMVKPFEDATFAMSVGDVSAVVETDFGYHIIKRTG
;
A
#
# COMPACT_ATOMS: atom_id res chain seq x y z
N MET A 1 11.09 14.64 -16.28
CA MET A 1 10.17 13.52 -16.02
C MET A 1 10.45 13.05 -14.60
N SER A 2 9.62 13.42 -13.63
CA SER A 2 9.81 13.05 -12.22
C SER A 2 9.13 11.71 -11.97
N GLN A 3 9.88 10.62 -12.07
CA GLN A 3 9.44 9.31 -11.57
C GLN A 3 9.66 9.27 -10.06
N VAL A 4 8.77 8.60 -9.34
CA VAL A 4 8.90 8.33 -7.91
C VAL A 4 8.95 6.82 -7.71
N ARG A 5 9.67 6.37 -6.68
CA ARG A 5 9.70 4.96 -6.31
C ARG A 5 8.96 4.78 -4.98
N ALA A 6 8.04 3.85 -4.95
CA ALA A 6 7.33 3.53 -3.72
C ALA A 6 7.01 2.04 -3.63
N SER A 7 6.90 1.59 -2.39
CA SER A 7 6.37 0.27 -2.05
C SER A 7 4.96 0.45 -1.50
N HIS A 8 4.10 -0.55 -1.72
CA HIS A 8 2.74 -0.54 -1.15
C HIS A 8 2.33 -1.86 -0.53
N ILE A 9 1.42 -1.78 0.43
CA ILE A 9 0.71 -2.92 1.02
C ILE A 9 -0.74 -2.74 0.65
N LEU A 10 -1.30 -3.70 -0.10
CA LEU A 10 -2.71 -3.72 -0.45
C LEU A 10 -3.40 -4.81 0.36
N LEU A 11 -4.41 -4.43 1.14
CA LEU A 11 -5.35 -5.35 1.76
C LEU A 11 -6.71 -5.26 1.09
N MET A 12 -7.05 -6.33 0.37
CA MET A 12 -8.36 -6.49 -0.25
C MET A 12 -9.37 -7.01 0.77
N TYR A 13 -10.66 -6.74 0.55
CA TYR A 13 -11.77 -7.28 1.33
C TYR A 13 -12.89 -7.81 0.44
N ALA A 14 -13.80 -8.58 1.02
CA ALA A 14 -15.00 -9.07 0.35
C ALA A 14 -15.84 -7.88 -0.12
N GLY A 15 -15.81 -7.62 -1.43
CA GLY A 15 -16.47 -6.47 -2.06
C GLY A 15 -15.53 -5.48 -2.75
N SER A 16 -14.20 -5.57 -2.58
CA SER A 16 -13.27 -4.76 -3.37
C SER A 16 -13.18 -5.24 -4.81
N ALA A 17 -12.85 -4.32 -5.73
CA ALA A 17 -12.66 -4.62 -7.14
C ALA A 17 -11.55 -5.67 -7.32
N ARG A 18 -11.87 -6.78 -8.01
CA ARG A 18 -10.96 -7.92 -8.25
C ARG A 18 -10.45 -8.61 -6.96
N SER A 19 -11.16 -8.45 -5.86
CA SER A 19 -10.83 -9.13 -4.60
C SER A 19 -11.06 -10.62 -4.68
N THR A 20 -10.08 -11.40 -4.24
CA THR A 20 -10.22 -12.82 -3.89
C THR A 20 -10.30 -13.04 -2.38
N ALA A 21 -10.30 -11.95 -1.61
CA ALA A 21 -10.27 -12.00 -0.15
C ALA A 21 -11.68 -12.25 0.41
N THR A 22 -11.79 -13.15 1.37
CA THR A 22 -13.04 -13.48 2.07
C THR A 22 -13.29 -12.62 3.31
N ARG A 23 -12.31 -11.82 3.73
CA ARG A 23 -12.36 -10.97 4.93
C ARG A 23 -13.27 -9.76 4.73
N SER A 24 -13.89 -9.25 5.80
CA SER A 24 -14.77 -8.09 5.71
C SER A 24 -14.00 -6.78 5.49
N LYS A 25 -14.69 -5.72 5.06
CA LYS A 25 -14.11 -4.37 4.93
C LYS A 25 -13.54 -3.88 6.27
N GLU A 26 -14.25 -4.14 7.36
CA GLU A 26 -13.81 -3.79 8.72
C GLU A 26 -12.55 -4.57 9.13
N ASP A 27 -12.48 -5.87 8.82
CA ASP A 27 -11.28 -6.66 9.09
C ASP A 27 -10.07 -6.14 8.32
N ALA A 28 -10.23 -5.80 7.05
CA ALA A 28 -9.16 -5.21 6.25
C ALA A 28 -8.74 -3.83 6.79
N ALA A 29 -9.69 -2.99 7.20
CA ALA A 29 -9.41 -1.69 7.82
C ALA A 29 -8.67 -1.83 9.17
N ARG A 30 -9.02 -2.84 9.96
CA ARG A 30 -8.32 -3.15 11.22
C ARG A 30 -6.91 -3.65 10.95
N LEU A 31 -6.75 -4.64 10.08
CA LEU A 31 -5.45 -5.21 9.71
C LEU A 31 -4.51 -4.15 9.13
N ILE A 32 -4.97 -3.33 8.19
CA ILE A 32 -4.13 -2.28 7.59
C ILE A 32 -3.75 -1.24 8.66
N GLY A 33 -4.64 -0.91 9.60
CA GLY A 33 -4.30 -0.03 10.74
C GLY A 33 -3.24 -0.62 11.67
N GLU A 34 -3.33 -1.92 11.97
CA GLU A 34 -2.32 -2.65 12.75
C GLU A 34 -0.97 -2.67 12.02
N LEU A 35 -0.95 -2.93 10.71
CA LEU A 35 0.26 -2.91 9.90
C LEU A 35 0.88 -1.52 9.86
N LYS A 36 0.06 -0.46 9.69
CA LYS A 36 0.56 0.91 9.75
C LYS A 36 1.22 1.20 11.10
N THR A 37 0.58 0.80 12.20
CA THR A 37 1.14 1.00 13.55
C THR A 37 2.47 0.27 13.71
N GLN A 38 2.60 -0.96 13.21
CA GLN A 38 3.87 -1.69 13.22
C GLN A 38 4.95 -0.98 12.40
N VAL A 39 4.60 -0.47 11.21
CA VAL A 39 5.53 0.30 10.38
C VAL A 39 5.98 1.58 11.09
N ASP A 40 5.05 2.30 11.74
CA ASP A 40 5.36 3.51 12.52
C ASP A 40 6.27 3.19 13.72
N GLN A 41 6.16 1.97 14.28
CA GLN A 41 7.04 1.45 15.34
C GLN A 41 8.41 0.97 14.83
N GLY A 42 8.67 1.02 13.51
CA GLY A 42 9.94 0.62 12.90
C GLY A 42 9.97 -0.82 12.37
N ALA A 43 8.82 -1.48 12.21
CA ALA A 43 8.76 -2.78 11.55
C ALA A 43 9.14 -2.69 10.06
N ASP A 44 9.65 -3.79 9.51
CA ASP A 44 10.02 -3.86 8.09
C ASP A 44 8.77 -3.92 7.20
N PHE A 45 8.53 -2.81 6.49
CA PHE A 45 7.46 -2.68 5.51
C PHE A 45 7.50 -3.79 4.44
N ALA A 46 8.69 -4.19 3.99
CA ALA A 46 8.82 -5.23 2.98
C ALA A 46 8.43 -6.61 3.54
N ALA A 47 8.76 -6.88 4.80
CA ALA A 47 8.33 -8.11 5.48
C ALA A 47 6.80 -8.13 5.66
N LEU A 48 6.21 -7.02 6.10
CA LEU A 48 4.76 -6.89 6.27
C LEU A 48 4.03 -7.00 4.93
N ALA A 49 4.56 -6.40 3.86
CA ALA A 49 4.03 -6.54 2.52
C ALA A 49 4.09 -7.98 2.01
N LYS A 50 5.18 -8.69 2.27
CA LYS A 50 5.29 -10.13 1.91
C LYS A 50 4.30 -11.00 2.67
N ALA A 51 4.06 -10.68 3.93
CA ALA A 51 3.19 -11.47 4.80
C ALA A 51 1.69 -11.17 4.59
N HIS A 52 1.34 -9.92 4.28
CA HIS A 52 -0.05 -9.45 4.32
C HIS A 52 -0.58 -8.83 3.03
N SER A 53 0.27 -8.43 2.06
CA SER A 53 -0.23 -7.79 0.83
C SER A 53 -0.90 -8.82 -0.08
N ASP A 54 -2.13 -8.54 -0.51
CA ASP A 54 -2.86 -9.36 -1.49
C ASP A 54 -2.49 -8.99 -2.95
N CYS A 55 -1.60 -8.03 -3.15
CA CYS A 55 -1.09 -7.69 -4.47
C CYS A 55 0.05 -8.66 -4.87
N PRO A 56 0.19 -9.03 -6.16
CA PRO A 56 1.35 -9.80 -6.63
C PRO A 56 2.70 -9.17 -6.27
N SER A 57 2.75 -7.84 -6.12
CA SER A 57 3.95 -7.13 -5.69
C SER A 57 4.34 -7.40 -4.24
N GLY A 58 3.44 -7.98 -3.44
CA GLY A 58 3.72 -8.42 -2.06
C GLY A 58 4.95 -9.32 -1.98
N GLY A 59 5.15 -10.22 -2.95
CA GLY A 59 6.33 -11.10 -3.01
C GLY A 59 7.67 -10.35 -3.07
N SER A 60 7.68 -9.13 -3.60
CA SER A 60 8.84 -8.24 -3.68
C SER A 60 8.88 -7.20 -2.55
N GLY A 61 8.15 -7.44 -1.46
CA GLY A 61 8.04 -6.46 -0.37
C GLY A 61 7.16 -5.27 -0.72
N GLY A 62 6.22 -5.45 -1.66
CA GLY A 62 5.32 -4.39 -2.11
C GLY A 62 5.97 -3.39 -3.05
N ASP A 63 7.22 -3.59 -3.49
CA ASP A 63 7.91 -2.68 -4.40
C ASP A 63 7.18 -2.59 -5.76
N LEU A 64 6.76 -1.38 -6.13
CA LEU A 64 6.16 -1.09 -7.43
C LEU A 64 7.19 -0.59 -8.44
N GLY A 65 8.44 -0.37 -8.02
CA GLY A 65 9.45 0.26 -8.85
C GLY A 65 9.18 1.75 -9.07
N ALA A 66 9.83 2.32 -10.07
CA ALA A 66 9.68 3.72 -10.42
C ALA A 66 8.46 3.92 -11.32
N PHE A 67 7.53 4.79 -10.91
CA PHE A 67 6.35 5.14 -11.68
C PHE A 67 6.19 6.65 -11.82
N GLY A 68 5.52 7.06 -12.91
CA GLY A 68 5.22 8.46 -13.20
C GLY A 68 3.79 8.82 -12.84
N ARG A 69 3.46 10.10 -13.00
CA ARG A 69 2.08 10.57 -12.92
C ARG A 69 1.23 9.93 -14.04
N GLY A 70 0.02 9.49 -13.72
CA GLY A 70 -0.90 8.78 -14.60
C GLY A 70 -0.72 7.25 -14.64
N SER A 71 0.26 6.70 -13.92
CA SER A 71 0.50 5.24 -13.89
C SER A 71 -0.29 4.51 -12.80
N MET A 72 -0.70 5.21 -11.74
CA MET A 72 -1.41 4.65 -10.59
C MET A 72 -2.75 5.37 -10.37
N VAL A 73 -3.61 4.81 -9.51
CA VAL A 73 -4.86 5.48 -9.14
C VAL A 73 -4.59 6.83 -8.49
N LYS A 74 -5.42 7.83 -8.81
CA LYS A 74 -5.25 9.21 -8.37
C LYS A 74 -4.93 9.39 -6.88
N PRO A 75 -5.67 8.79 -5.92
CA PRO A 75 -5.35 8.93 -4.50
C PRO A 75 -4.01 8.32 -4.11
N PHE A 76 -3.58 7.23 -4.77
CA PHE A 76 -2.29 6.60 -4.52
C PHE A 76 -1.13 7.46 -5.01
N GLU A 77 -1.27 7.99 -6.23
CA GLU A 77 -0.30 8.90 -6.80
C GLU A 77 -0.18 10.17 -5.95
N ASP A 78 -1.30 10.83 -5.67
CA ASP A 78 -1.31 12.11 -4.95
C ASP A 78 -0.67 11.93 -3.56
N ALA A 79 -0.93 10.82 -2.86
CA ALA A 79 -0.26 10.49 -1.60
C ALA A 79 1.25 10.29 -1.77
N THR A 80 1.69 9.48 -2.75
CA THR A 80 3.12 9.22 -2.97
C THR A 80 3.90 10.50 -3.31
N PHE A 81 3.34 11.32 -4.20
CA PHE A 81 4.00 12.55 -4.66
C PHE A 81 3.98 13.65 -3.59
N ALA A 82 3.04 13.64 -2.65
CA ALA A 82 3.00 14.56 -1.52
C ALA A 82 3.97 14.18 -0.39
N MET A 83 4.43 12.94 -0.34
CA MET A 83 5.33 12.42 0.71
C MET A 83 6.80 12.61 0.38
N SER A 84 7.68 12.67 1.39
CA SER A 84 9.13 12.67 1.20
C SER A 84 9.67 11.24 1.08
N VAL A 85 10.89 11.09 0.54
CA VAL A 85 11.56 9.78 0.48
C VAL A 85 11.82 9.28 1.91
N GLY A 86 11.36 8.07 2.22
CA GLY A 86 11.41 7.47 3.56
C GLY A 86 10.08 7.53 4.30
N ASP A 87 9.16 8.41 3.90
CA ASP A 87 7.87 8.56 4.57
C ASP A 87 6.92 7.41 4.24
N VAL A 88 5.96 7.20 5.15
CA VAL A 88 4.88 6.23 5.03
C VAL A 88 3.54 6.98 5.05
N SER A 89 2.67 6.66 4.10
CA SER A 89 1.36 7.28 3.96
C SER A 89 0.42 6.88 5.08
N ALA A 90 -0.66 7.64 5.22
CA ALA A 90 -1.86 7.13 5.89
C ALA A 90 -2.47 5.97 5.09
N VAL A 91 -3.41 5.27 5.71
CA VAL A 91 -4.23 4.26 5.03
C VAL A 91 -5.03 4.95 3.93
N VAL A 92 -4.77 4.59 2.68
CA VAL A 92 -5.45 5.10 1.49
C VAL A 92 -6.50 4.07 1.07
N GLU A 93 -7.76 4.46 1.08
CA GLU A 93 -8.84 3.62 0.55
C GLU A 93 -8.99 3.84 -0.96
N THR A 94 -9.05 2.75 -1.71
CA THR A 94 -9.36 2.75 -3.14
C THR A 94 -10.38 1.66 -3.46
N ASP A 95 -10.86 1.62 -4.70
CA ASP A 95 -11.79 0.58 -5.16
C ASP A 95 -11.22 -0.85 -5.02
N PHE A 96 -9.89 -1.01 -4.99
CA PHE A 96 -9.23 -2.29 -4.82
C PHE A 96 -9.10 -2.73 -3.35
N GLY A 97 -9.29 -1.82 -2.39
CA GLY A 97 -9.13 -2.09 -0.97
C GLY A 97 -8.37 -0.98 -0.25
N TYR A 98 -7.68 -1.36 0.83
CA TYR A 98 -6.88 -0.45 1.63
C TYR A 98 -5.40 -0.55 1.26
N HIS A 99 -4.76 0.60 1.12
CA HIS A 99 -3.37 0.72 0.70
C HIS A 99 -2.56 1.49 1.75
N ILE A 100 -1.38 1.00 2.09
CA ILE A 100 -0.34 1.82 2.72
C ILE A 100 0.78 1.96 1.70
N ILE A 101 1.33 3.17 1.61
CA ILE A 101 2.38 3.51 0.66
C ILE A 101 3.61 3.91 1.46
N LYS A 102 4.78 3.45 1.05
CA LYS A 102 6.06 3.88 1.57
C LYS A 102 6.89 4.41 0.42
N ARG A 103 7.26 5.69 0.46
CA ARG A 103 8.10 6.26 -0.58
C ARG A 103 9.55 5.83 -0.35
N THR A 104 10.15 5.18 -1.33
CA THR A 104 11.53 4.67 -1.26
C THR A 104 12.50 5.42 -2.17
N GLY A 105 12.00 6.24 -3.11
CA GLY A 105 12.80 7.08 -4.01
C GLY A 105 12.04 8.17 -4.73
#